data_AF-B3LXI1-F1
#
_entry.id   AF-B3LXI1-F1
#
_cell.length_a   1.000
_cell.length_b   1.000
_cell.length_c   1.000
_cell.angle_alpha   90.00
_cell.angle_beta   90.00
_cell.angle_gamma   90.00
#
_symmetry.space_group_name_H-M   'P 1'
#
loop_
_entity.id
_entity.type
_entity.pdbx_description
1 polymer ?
#
loop_
_entity_poly.entity_id
_entity_poly.type
_entity_poly.pdbx_seq_one_letter_code
_entity_poly.pdbx_strand_id
1 'polypeptide(L)'
;MGHPELDFRAIPRLYGSQNYWQWRVLLKSYLEANDLWKHNEPKESPHTKFIILATVEGDKIEPAYDDQTCSYIFQNLETRFGPFRG
;
A
#
# COMPACT_ATOMS: atom_id res chain seq x y z
N MET A 1 -0.52 -1.72 26.82
CA MET A 1 0.10 -2.77 25.99
C MET A 1 0.77 -2.05 24.84
N GLY A 2 2.10 -2.11 24.74
CA GLY A 2 2.82 -1.36 23.70
C GLY A 2 2.40 -1.88 22.33
N HIS A 3 1.93 -1.00 21.45
CA HIS A 3 1.90 -1.33 20.04
C HIS A 3 3.34 -1.65 19.64
N PRO A 4 3.67 -2.86 19.14
CA PRO A 4 4.93 -3.02 18.45
C PRO A 4 4.92 -1.97 17.34
N GLU A 5 5.82 -0.99 17.42
CA GLU A 5 5.99 0.01 16.36
C GLU A 5 6.26 -0.78 15.08
N LEU A 6 5.29 -0.81 14.18
CA LEU A 6 5.45 -1.45 12.89
C LEU A 6 6.48 -0.62 12.13
N ASP A 7 7.69 -1.18 11.97
CA ASP A 7 8.75 -0.53 11.22
C ASP A 7 8.36 -0.46 9.74
N PHE A 8 8.32 0.74 9.17
CA PHE A 8 8.10 0.97 7.74
C PHE A 8 9.06 0.14 6.87
N ARG A 9 10.30 -0.08 7.35
CA ARG A 9 11.32 -0.87 6.64
C ARG A 9 11.01 -2.37 6.58
N ALA A 10 10.08 -2.85 7.41
CA ALA A 10 9.62 -4.24 7.38
C ALA A 10 8.65 -4.52 6.22
N ILE A 11 8.09 -3.49 5.58
CA ILE A 11 7.21 -3.65 4.42
C ILE A 11 8.10 -3.94 3.19
N PRO A 12 8.00 -5.14 2.57
CA PRO A 12 8.75 -5.44 1.36
C PRO A 12 8.24 -4.57 0.21
N ARG A 13 9.11 -4.20 -0.72
CA ARG A 13 8.66 -3.53 -1.95
C ARG A 13 7.79 -4.46 -2.78
N LEU A 14 6.64 -3.98 -3.24
CA LEU A 14 5.76 -4.71 -4.15
C LEU A 14 6.45 -4.86 -5.52
N TYR A 15 6.83 -6.09 -5.87
CA TYR A 15 7.50 -6.41 -7.13
C TYR A 15 6.61 -7.21 -8.10
N GLY A 16 5.48 -7.72 -7.62
CA GLY A 16 4.52 -8.42 -8.47
C GLY A 16 3.50 -9.23 -7.68
N SER A 17 2.78 -10.09 -8.38
CA SER A 17 1.77 -10.96 -7.78
C SER A 17 2.34 -11.96 -6.78
N GLN A 18 3.64 -12.27 -6.85
CA GLN A 18 4.29 -13.23 -5.96
C GLN A 18 4.35 -12.74 -4.52
N ASN A 19 4.47 -11.43 -4.28
CA ASN A 19 4.53 -10.86 -2.93
C ASN A 19 3.38 -9.92 -2.58
N TYR A 20 2.41 -9.76 -3.48
CA TYR A 20 1.27 -8.86 -3.26
C TYR A 20 0.59 -9.08 -1.91
N TRP A 21 0.31 -10.34 -1.54
CA TRP A 21 -0.40 -10.61 -0.29
C TRP A 21 0.39 -10.20 0.95
N GLN A 22 1.69 -10.49 0.96
CA GLN A 22 2.60 -10.09 2.05
C GLN A 22 2.69 -8.56 2.14
N TRP A 23 2.89 -7.89 1.00
CA TRP A 23 2.92 -6.43 0.90
C TRP A 23 1.62 -5.81 1.43
N ARG A 24 0.46 -6.30 0.96
CA ARG A 24 -0.87 -5.79 1.32
C ARG A 24 -1.12 -5.86 2.82
N VAL A 25 -0.82 -7.00 3.44
CA VAL A 25 -1.04 -7.20 4.88
C VAL A 25 -0.15 -6.24 5.70
N LEU A 26 1.14 -6.16 5.38
CA LEU A 26 2.08 -5.33 6.13
C LEU A 26 1.82 -3.83 5.93
N LEU A 27 1.57 -3.40 4.69
CA LEU A 27 1.19 -2.02 4.39
C LEU A 27 -0.09 -1.63 5.12
N LYS A 28 -1.14 -2.46 5.04
CA LYS A 28 -2.39 -2.19 5.75
C LYS A 28 -2.18 -2.06 7.25
N SER A 29 -1.48 -3.01 7.88
CA SER A 29 -1.19 -2.96 9.32
C SER A 29 -0.41 -1.71 9.71
N TYR A 30 0.58 -1.30 8.91
CA TYR A 30 1.32 -0.06 9.14
C TYR A 30 0.42 1.17 9.05
N LEU A 31 -0.41 1.26 8.01
CA LEU A 31 -1.34 2.37 7.83
C LEU A 31 -2.37 2.43 8.96
N GLU A 32 -2.90 1.29 9.41
CA GLU A 32 -3.82 1.22 10.57
C GLU A 32 -3.16 1.70 11.87
N ALA A 33 -1.93 1.27 12.15
CA ALA A 33 -1.19 1.68 13.35
C ALA A 33 -0.87 3.19 13.39
N ASN A 34 -0.80 3.83 12.22
CA ASN A 34 -0.51 5.26 12.08
C ASN A 34 -1.77 6.10 11.83
N ASP A 35 -2.98 5.54 11.99
CA ASP A 35 -4.25 6.21 11.70
C ASP A 35 -4.33 6.77 10.26
N LEU A 36 -3.76 6.04 9.30
CA LEU A 36 -3.77 6.33 7.85
C LEU A 36 -4.66 5.38 7.05
N TRP A 37 -5.39 4.50 7.74
CA TRP A 37 -6.36 3.57 7.14
C TRP A 37 -7.74 3.81 7.74
N LYS A 38 -8.78 3.92 6.92
CA LYS A 38 -10.16 4.16 7.36
C LYS A 38 -11.16 3.55 6.39
N HIS A 39 -12.27 3.01 6.90
CA HIS A 39 -13.36 2.46 6.06
C HIS A 39 -12.89 1.43 5.02
N ASN A 40 -11.89 0.61 5.37
CA ASN A 40 -11.28 -0.39 4.49
C ASN A 40 -10.51 0.19 3.29
N GLU A 41 -10.09 1.45 3.37
CA GLU A 41 -9.28 2.12 2.36
C GLU A 41 -8.17 2.98 3.01
N PRO A 42 -7.10 3.32 2.27
CA PRO A 42 -6.13 4.31 2.71
C PRO A 42 -6.76 5.70 2.84
N LYS A 43 -6.45 6.46 3.90
CA LYS A 43 -6.88 7.86 4.04
C LYS A 43 -6.21 8.73 2.99
N GLU A 44 -6.96 9.63 2.37
CA GLU A 44 -6.39 10.59 1.44
C GLU A 44 -5.49 11.60 2.15
N SER A 45 -4.18 11.51 1.91
CA SER A 45 -3.20 12.50 2.35
C SER A 45 -1.88 12.33 1.57
N PRO A 46 -1.06 13.40 1.45
CA PRO A 46 0.27 13.28 0.86
C PRO A 46 1.15 12.23 1.56
N HIS A 47 1.00 12.09 2.88
CA HIS A 47 1.76 11.13 3.68
C HIS A 47 1.37 9.68 3.36
N THR A 48 0.07 9.39 3.28
CA THR A 48 -0.44 8.07 2.87
C THR A 48 0.04 7.71 1.46
N LYS A 49 -0.08 8.65 0.51
CA LYS A 49 0.38 8.46 -0.87
C LYS A 49 1.87 8.13 -0.92
N PHE A 50 2.68 8.90 -0.20
CA PHE A 50 4.12 8.65 -0.09
C PHE A 50 4.41 7.23 0.42
N ILE A 51 3.76 6.80 1.50
CA ILE A 51 3.96 5.46 2.07
C ILE A 51 3.59 4.36 1.07
N ILE A 52 2.45 4.49 0.38
CA ILE A 52 2.04 3.52 -0.65
C ILE A 52 3.12 3.44 -1.74
N LEU A 53 3.49 4.57 -2.36
CA LEU A 53 4.43 4.61 -3.48
C LEU A 53 5.84 4.16 -3.07
N ALA A 54 6.31 4.53 -1.87
CA ALA A 54 7.64 4.14 -1.38
C ALA A 54 7.78 2.63 -1.11
N THR A 55 6.65 1.91 -1.02
CA THR A 55 6.63 0.45 -0.85
C THR A 55 6.34 -0.29 -2.15
N VAL A 56 6.44 0.36 -3.31
CA VAL A 56 6.24 -0.23 -4.64
C VAL A 56 7.55 -0.17 -5.43
N GLU A 57 7.88 -1.20 -6.20
CA GLU A 57 9.02 -1.15 -7.11
C GLU A 57 8.81 -0.10 -8.20
N GLY A 58 9.87 0.63 -8.54
CA GLY A 58 9.77 1.81 -9.41
C GLY A 58 9.20 1.51 -10.80
N ASP A 59 9.44 0.31 -11.33
CA ASP A 59 8.91 -0.13 -12.62
C ASP A 59 7.42 -0.51 -12.58
N LYS A 60 6.80 -0.55 -11.38
CA LYS A 60 5.37 -0.81 -11.20
C LYS A 60 4.56 0.48 -10.97
N ILE A 61 5.22 1.60 -10.68
CA ILE A 61 4.59 2.90 -10.49
C ILE A 61 4.16 3.46 -11.84
N GLU A 62 2.90 3.87 -11.95
CA GLU A 62 2.39 4.54 -13.15
C GLU A 62 2.59 6.06 -13.02
N PRO A 63 3.02 6.77 -14.08
CA PRO A 63 3.19 8.22 -14.04
C PRO A 63 1.93 8.99 -13.62
N ALA A 64 0.76 8.42 -13.89
CA ALA A 64 -0.52 9.02 -13.53
C ALA A 64 -0.79 9.05 -12.02
N TYR A 65 -0.08 8.24 -11.20
CA TYR A 65 -0.37 8.12 -9.76
C TYR A 65 -0.19 9.41 -8.97
N ASP A 66 0.63 10.34 -9.46
CA ASP A 66 0.82 11.64 -8.81
C ASP A 66 -0.52 12.40 -8.65
N ASP A 67 -1.41 12.27 -9.65
CA ASP A 67 -2.72 12.94 -9.68
C ASP A 67 -3.88 12.08 -9.18
N GLN A 68 -3.63 10.83 -8.78
CA GLN A 68 -4.68 9.90 -8.34
C GLN A 68 -4.86 9.88 -6.82
N THR A 69 -6.01 9.39 -6.37
CA THR A 69 -6.29 9.19 -4.94
C THR A 69 -5.55 7.98 -4.38
N CYS A 70 -5.30 7.96 -3.08
CA CYS A 70 -4.68 6.85 -2.39
C CYS A 70 -5.50 5.55 -2.57
N SER A 71 -6.84 5.65 -2.51
CA SER A 71 -7.75 4.53 -2.77
C SER A 71 -7.60 4.00 -4.20
N TYR A 72 -7.56 4.89 -5.21
CA TYR A 72 -7.38 4.47 -6.60
C TYR A 72 -6.04 3.75 -6.80
N ILE A 73 -4.94 4.32 -6.30
CA ILE A 73 -3.59 3.71 -6.42
C ILE A 73 -3.61 2.32 -5.80
N PHE A 74 -4.14 2.18 -4.59
CA PHE A 74 -4.20 0.90 -3.89
C PHE A 74 -5.05 -0.14 -4.64
N GLN A 75 -6.23 0.24 -5.13
CA GLN A 75 -7.12 -0.63 -5.90
C GLN A 75 -6.55 -1.03 -7.26
N ASN A 76 -5.82 -0.12 -7.92
CA ASN A 76 -5.14 -0.41 -9.18
C ASN A 76 -4.02 -1.44 -8.96
N LEU A 77 -3.21 -1.29 -7.91
CA LEU A 77 -2.20 -2.29 -7.53
C LEU A 77 -2.84 -3.63 -7.16
N GLU A 78 -3.96 -3.63 -6.44
CA GLU A 78 -4.75 -4.84 -6.14
C GLU A 78 -5.27 -5.51 -7.42
N THR A 79 -5.73 -4.72 -8.39
CA THR A 79 -6.23 -5.25 -9.66
C THR A 79 -5.10 -5.86 -10.51
N ARG A 80 -3.90 -5.25 -10.49
CA ARG A 80 -2.75 -5.68 -11.29
C ARG A 80 -2.00 -6.88 -10.69
N PHE A 81 -1.90 -6.95 -9.36
CA PHE A 81 -1.02 -7.91 -8.67
C PHE A 81 -1.76 -8.78 -7.65
N GLY A 82 -3.01 -8.45 -7.32
CA GLY A 82 -3.84 -9.28 -6.47
C GLY A 82 -4.13 -10.65 -7.07
N PRO A 83 -4.58 -11.60 -6.24
CA PRO A 83 -5.06 -12.88 -6.75
C PRO A 83 -6.21 -12.63 -7.74
N PHE A 84 -6.16 -13.29 -8.90
CA PHE A 84 -7.25 -13.27 -9.86
C PHE A 84 -8.56 -13.64 -9.15
N ARG A 85 -9.51 -12.72 -9.11
CA ARG A 85 -10.92 -13.07 -8.91
C ARG A 85 -11.41 -13.58 -10.26
N GLY A 86 -11.38 -14.91 -10.42
CA GLY A 86 -12.17 -15.58 -11.45
C GLY A 86 -13.66 -15.42 -11.20
#